data_AF-A0A8J3LC34-F1
#
_entry.id   AF-A0A8J3LC34-F1
#
_cell.length_a   1.000
_cell.length_b   1.000
_cell.length_c   1.000
_cell.angle_alpha   90.00
_cell.angle_beta   90.00
_cell.angle_gamma   90.00
#
_symmetry.space_group_name_H-M   'P 1'
#
loop_
_entity.id
_entity.type
_entity.pdbx_description
1 polymer ?
#
loop_
_entity_poly.entity_id
_entity_poly.type
_entity_poly.pdbx_seq_one_letter_code
_entity_poly.pdbx_strand_id
1 'polypeptide(L)' 'MNLTPRERTIMTLLAEGYTDAAIAAELDLSVRTIAYTLSSLMERYGVSTRFQLGLRVGAETPTHPDTEEPDLNESD' A
#
# COMPACT_ATOMS: atom_id res chain seq x y z
N MET A 1 -9.85 15.02 3.74
CA MET A 1 -9.78 13.97 2.70
C MET A 1 -10.75 12.87 3.09
N ASN A 2 -11.75 12.57 2.25
CA ASN A 2 -12.71 11.51 2.55
C ASN A 2 -12.27 10.24 1.81
N LEU A 3 -11.99 9.18 2.55
CA LEU A 3 -11.70 7.86 1.97
C LEU A 3 -13.01 7.12 1.72
N THR A 4 -13.10 6.43 0.59
CA THR A 4 -14.19 5.46 0.40
C THR A 4 -14.05 4.33 1.42
N PRO A 5 -15.13 3.57 1.72
CA PRO A 5 -15.03 2.41 2.61
C PRO A 5 -13.94 1.42 2.17
N ARG A 6 -13.81 1.20 0.86
CA ARG A 6 -12.78 0.33 0.28
C ARG A 6 -11.36 0.88 0.47
N GLU A 7 -11.15 2.16 0.17
CA GLU A 7 -9.85 2.80 0.38
C GLU A 7 -9.42 2.74 1.85
N ARG A 8 -10.38 2.93 2.76
CA ARG A 8 -10.13 2.78 4.20
C ARG A 8 -9.68 1.36 4.55
N THR A 9 -10.36 0.33 4.06
CA THR A 9 -9.95 -1.06 4.29
C THR A 9 -8.54 -1.34 3.75
N ILE A 10 -8.24 -0.87 2.53
CA ILE A 10 -6.89 -0.99 1.95
C ILE A 10 -5.84 -0.32 2.83
N MET A 11 -6.13 0.90 3.32
CA MET A 11 -5.23 1.64 4.20
C MET A 11 -5.00 0.93 5.54
N THR A 12 -6.05 0.33 6.11
CA THR A 12 -5.95 -0.45 7.36
C THR A 12 -5.07 -1.68 7.16
N LEU A 13 -5.34 -2.50 6.13
CA LEU A 13 -4.55 -3.70 5.85
C LEU A 13 -3.09 -3.34 5.54
N LEU A 14 -2.85 -2.25 4.80
CA LEU A 14 -1.49 -1.76 4.54
C LEU A 14 -0.77 -1.35 5.82
N ALA A 15 -1.46 -0.67 6.75
CA ALA A 15 -0.90 -0.30 8.05
C ALA A 15 -0.59 -1.52 8.92
N GLU A 16 -1.37 -2.60 8.79
CA GLU A 16 -1.11 -3.90 9.42
C GLU A 16 0.04 -4.69 8.78
N GLY A 17 0.64 -4.18 7.69
CA GLY A 17 1.77 -4.79 7.00
C GLY A 17 1.40 -5.74 5.86
N TYR A 18 0.12 -5.78 5.43
CA TYR A 18 -0.28 -6.63 4.32
C TYR A 18 0.34 -6.15 3.00
N THR A 19 0.76 -7.11 2.17
CA THR A 19 1.21 -6.85 0.81
C THR A 19 0.04 -6.60 -0.13
N ASP A 20 0.26 -5.95 -1.27
CA ASP A 20 -0.76 -5.71 -2.29
C ASP A 20 -1.46 -7.01 -2.74
N ALA A 21 -0.73 -8.12 -2.78
CA ALA A 21 -1.28 -9.44 -3.10
C ALA A 21 -2.19 -9.98 -2.01
N ALA A 22 -1.82 -9.82 -0.74
CA ALA A 22 -2.65 -10.22 0.40
C ALA A 22 -3.91 -9.35 0.48
N ILE A 23 -3.79 -8.04 0.27
CA ILE A 23 -4.94 -7.11 0.22
C ILE A 23 -5.86 -7.45 -0.95
N ALA A 24 -5.29 -7.76 -2.12
CA ALA A 24 -6.05 -8.17 -3.30
C ALA A 24 -6.85 -9.44 -3.04
N ALA A 25 -6.24 -10.45 -2.40
CA ALA A 25 -6.91 -11.68 -2.02
C ALA A 25 -8.04 -11.44 -0.99
N GLU A 26 -7.80 -10.62 0.03
CA GLU A 26 -8.79 -10.30 1.07
C GLU A 26 -10.02 -9.57 0.49
N LEU A 27 -9.83 -8.74 -0.53
CA LEU A 27 -10.90 -7.94 -1.14
C LEU A 27 -11.52 -8.56 -2.40
N ASP A 28 -11.09 -9.76 -2.80
CA ASP A 28 -11.46 -10.40 -4.07
C ASP A 28 -11.23 -9.47 -5.29
N LEU A 29 -10.05 -8.84 -5.32
CA LEU A 29 -9.63 -7.90 -6.35
C LEU A 29 -8.33 -8.34 -7.02
N SER A 30 -8.01 -7.73 -8.16
CA SER A 30 -6.70 -7.91 -8.77
C SER A 30 -5.64 -7.06 -8.07
N VAL A 31 -4.40 -7.56 -8.01
CA VAL A 31 -3.22 -6.80 -7.54
C VAL A 31 -3.09 -5.47 -8.29
N ARG A 32 -3.39 -5.45 -9.60
CA ARG A 32 -3.40 -4.24 -10.42
C ARG A 32 -4.40 -3.19 -9.91
N THR A 33 -5.57 -3.63 -9.45
CA THR A 33 -6.59 -2.73 -8.87
C THR A 33 -6.09 -2.13 -7.56
N ILE A 34 -5.42 -2.92 -6.72
CA ILE A 34 -4.82 -2.45 -5.47
C ILE A 34 -3.70 -1.44 -5.77
N ALA A 35 -2.78 -1.77 -6.68
CA ALA A 35 -1.69 -0.89 -7.08
C ALA A 35 -2.20 0.46 -7.62
N TYR A 36 -3.22 0.47 -8.48
CA TYR A 36 -3.82 1.70 -9.00
C TYR A 36 -4.46 2.55 -7.87
N THR A 37 -5.15 1.89 -6.94
CA THR A 37 -5.77 2.57 -5.80
C THR A 37 -4.71 3.17 -4.87
N LEU A 38 -3.63 2.43 -4.59
CA LEU A 38 -2.51 2.90 -3.80
C LEU A 38 -1.79 4.07 -4.48
N SER A 39 -1.53 4.02 -5.79
CA SER A 39 -0.93 5.14 -6.52
C SER A 39 -1.78 6.41 -6.41
N SER A 40 -3.09 6.29 -6.58
CA SER A 40 -4.00 7.44 -6.41
C SER A 40 -4.00 7.96 -4.96
N LEU A 41 -3.96 7.08 -3.97
CA LEU A 41 -3.82 7.48 -2.57
C LEU A 41 -2.48 8.17 -2.31
N MET A 42 -1.37 7.64 -2.84
CA MET A 42 -0.03 8.21 -2.70
C MET A 42 0.04 9.63 -3.24
N GLU A 43 -0.53 9.88 -4.44
CA GLU A 43 -0.66 11.22 -5.01
C GLU A 43 -1.45 12.15 -4.10
N ARG A 44 -2.60 11.69 -3.57
CA ARG A 44 -3.46 12.47 -2.68
C ARG A 44 -2.79 12.77 -1.33
N TYR A 45 -1.95 11.86 -0.82
CA TYR A 45 -1.21 12.02 0.44
C TYR A 45 0.14 12.75 0.26
N GLY A 46 0.55 13.01 -0.98
CA GLY A 46 1.83 13.64 -1.31
C GLY A 46 3.02 12.77 -0.89
N VAL A 47 2.93 11.45 -1.10
CA VAL A 47 4.00 10.49 -0.81
C VAL A 47 4.44 9.79 -2.09
N SER A 48 5.69 9.39 -2.14
CA SER A 48 6.33 8.83 -3.34
C SER A 48 6.53 7.32 -3.26
N THR A 49 6.41 6.74 -2.06
CA THR A 49 6.57 5.30 -1.85
C THR A 49 5.43 4.69 -1.05
N ARG A 50 5.13 3.41 -1.31
CA ARG A 50 4.15 2.63 -0.51
C ARG A 50 4.52 2.62 0.97
N PHE A 51 5.82 2.62 1.27
CA PHE A 51 6.32 2.66 2.64
C PHE A 51 6.05 4.01 3.31
N GLN A 52 6.27 5.13 2.62
CA GLN A 52 5.87 6.44 3.12
C GLN A 52 4.35 6.54 3.33
N LEU A 53 3.55 5.93 2.43
CA LEU A 53 2.11 5.83 2.63
C LEU A 53 1.81 5.01 3.89
N GLY A 54 2.37 3.81 4.00
CA GLY A 54 2.27 2.91 5.14
C GLY A 54 2.72 3.53 6.46
N LEU A 55 3.76 4.37 6.49
CA LEU A 55 4.15 5.12 7.68
C LEU A 55 3.18 6.26 8.02
N ARG A 56 2.62 6.93 7.00
CA ARG A 56 1.66 8.03 7.19
C ARG A 56 0.35 7.52 7.80
N VAL A 57 -0.09 6.31 7.44
CA VAL A 57 -1.25 5.65 8.06
C VAL A 57 -0.90 4.76 9.26
N GLY A 58 0.23 4.07 9.22
CA GLY A 58 0.69 3.10 10.21
C GLY A 58 1.48 3.70 11.38
N ALA A 59 1.53 5.03 11.51
CA ALA A 59 1.89 5.67 12.78
C ALA A 59 0.98 5.24 13.95
N GLU A 60 -0.06 4.42 13.70
CA GLU A 60 -0.85 3.73 14.71
C GLU A 60 -0.30 2.35 15.16
N THR A 61 0.51 1.61 14.37
CA THR A 61 1.31 0.46 14.89
C THR A 61 2.29 -0.10 13.83
N PRO A 62 3.59 -0.28 14.13
CA PRO A 62 4.55 -0.87 13.18
C PRO A 62 4.79 -2.36 13.47
N THR A 63 4.48 -3.27 12.54
CA THR A 63 5.01 -4.64 12.59
C THR A 63 5.32 -5.21 11.19
N HIS A 64 6.64 -5.24 10.91
CA HIS A 64 7.42 -6.06 9.97
C HIS A 64 7.18 -5.99 8.44
N PRO A 65 8.16 -5.47 7.65
CA PRO A 65 8.20 -5.59 6.21
C PRO A 65 8.94 -6.88 5.80
N ASP A 66 8.21 -7.95 5.47
CA ASP A 66 8.79 -9.08 4.75
C ASP A 66 8.61 -8.91 3.23
N THR A 67 9.74 -8.68 2.58
CA THR A 67 10.12 -9.12 1.23
C THR A 67 9.35 -8.54 0.04
N GLU A 68 9.95 -7.53 -0.59
CA GLU A 68 10.43 -7.58 -1.99
C GLU A 68 11.06 -6.21 -2.27
N GLU A 69 12.39 -6.13 -2.13
CA GLU A 69 13.18 -5.10 -2.78
C GLU A 69 12.97 -5.27 -4.30
N PRO A 70 12.57 -4.23 -5.05
CA PRO A 70 12.66 -4.32 -6.49
C PRO A 70 14.14 -4.49 -6.81
N ASP A 71 14.43 -5.55 -7.56
CA ASP A 71 15.73 -5.81 -8.17
C ASP A 71 16.23 -4.50 -8.79
N LEU A 72 17.12 -3.83 -8.06
CA LEU A 72 17.98 -2.79 -8.56
C LEU A 72 18.98 -3.52 -9.45
N ASN A 73 18.56 -3.87 -10.67
CA ASN A 73 19.47 -4.15 -11.75
C ASN A 73 19.27 -3.11 -12.86
N GLU A 74 19.85 -1.96 -12.56
CA GLU A 74 20.86 -1.28 -13.38
C GLU A 74 20.62 -1.17 -14.89
N SER A 75 20.59 0.09 -15.33
CA SER A 75 20.77 0.46 -16.73
C SER A 75 22.23 0.24 -17.15
N ASP A 76 22.43 -0.53 -18.23
CA ASP A 76 23.31 -0.19 -19.38
C ASP A 76 22.80 -0.94 -20.63
#